data_AF-A0A0R3LSR9-F1
#
_entry.id   AF-A0A0R3LSR9-F1
#
_cell.length_a   1.000
_cell.length_b   1.000
_cell.length_c   1.000
_cell.angle_alpha   90.00
_cell.angle_beta   90.00
_cell.angle_gamma   90.00
#
_symmetry.space_group_name_H-M   'P 1'
#
loop_
_entity.id
_entity.type
_entity.pdbx_description
1 polymer ?
#
loop_
_entity_poly.entity_id
_entity_poly.type
_entity_poly.pdbx_seq_one_letter_code
_entity_poly.pdbx_strand_id
1 'polypeptide(L)'
;MFEGHDPYLVALSVVIAILGGHTGFGLTARIRGTPDASHRVLLAGAAFFLAIGIWTMHFVGMLAAPLPADTVYLVLPTIVSFLICALVVGISVFLVSVGEPTFFRVVSSAVLLGVGIASMHYVGMHGLSGNFAMTHDVTMVALSVLIAIATAYGGLRAFLARQGGVQLALSAVAYGFAVAGMHYTAMAGMHLVPSSQGAHHHVDGLAASSQMLSLVVALLCFVIAAGFLLSLVPDPRNKVAATTAAVAAIPGAAAPEAALVATISPADSTAASTSPRLRPTPLGGIGQPPRAAPAPRLPVEGADGTHFIDTADVRSVRADAHYTKVHDGTRERMCPWSISEAEAQLDPGLFVRVHRSHIVAMAHVTFVRKEGDGAIVELDGPSPHRVPVSRARIAEVKARLGLARRHASALRH
;
A
#
# COMPACT_ATOMS: atom_id res chain seq x y z
N MET A 1 -33.99 -13.09 18.38
CA MET A 1 -32.66 -12.50 18.10
C MET A 1 -32.75 -10.98 17.95
N PHE A 2 -33.62 -10.44 17.08
CA PHE A 2 -33.66 -9.00 16.78
C PHE A 2 -34.87 -8.24 17.33
N GLU A 3 -35.71 -8.86 18.16
CA GLU A 3 -36.86 -8.16 18.76
C GLU A 3 -36.37 -6.94 19.55
N GLY A 4 -37.04 -5.80 19.36
CA GLY A 4 -36.71 -4.52 19.98
C GLY A 4 -35.46 -3.82 19.44
N HIS A 5 -34.69 -4.42 18.52
CA HIS A 5 -33.52 -3.76 17.96
C HIS A 5 -33.90 -2.70 16.92
N ASP A 6 -33.15 -1.60 16.85
CA ASP A 6 -33.26 -0.66 15.75
C ASP A 6 -32.70 -1.30 14.46
N PRO A 7 -33.53 -1.57 13.44
CA PRO A 7 -33.12 -2.27 12.24
C PRO A 7 -32.09 -1.48 11.42
N TYR A 8 -32.11 -0.14 11.49
CA TYR A 8 -31.18 0.71 10.75
C TYR A 8 -29.78 0.63 11.35
N LEU A 9 -29.67 0.62 12.68
CA LEU A 9 -28.39 0.45 13.35
C LEU A 9 -27.87 -0.98 13.20
N VAL A 10 -28.74 -2.00 13.17
CA VAL A 10 -28.33 -3.37 12.82
C VAL A 10 -27.76 -3.44 11.41
N ALA A 11 -28.45 -2.85 10.42
CA ALA A 11 -27.93 -2.82 9.05
C ALA A 11 -26.60 -2.04 8.96
N LEU A 12 -26.49 -0.90 9.66
CA LEU A 12 -25.28 -0.10 9.71
C LEU A 12 -24.11 -0.87 10.31
N SER A 13 -24.32 -1.61 11.40
CA SER A 13 -23.27 -2.40 12.05
C SER A 13 -22.66 -3.41 11.07
N VAL A 14 -23.51 -4.13 10.33
CA VAL A 14 -23.08 -5.09 9.29
C VAL A 14 -22.32 -4.38 8.18
N VAL A 15 -22.85 -3.28 7.64
CA VAL A 15 -22.18 -2.50 6.59
C VAL A 15 -20.79 -2.05 7.03
N ILE A 16 -20.65 -1.52 8.24
CA ILE A 16 -19.36 -1.04 8.76
C ILE A 16 -18.35 -2.18 8.91
N ALA A 17 -18.78 -3.37 9.35
CA ALA A 17 -17.90 -4.54 9.38
C ALA A 17 -17.46 -4.96 7.96
N ILE A 18 -18.36 -4.90 6.97
CA ILE A 18 -18.03 -5.18 5.57
C ILE A 18 -17.00 -4.18 5.04
N LEU A 19 -17.19 -2.88 5.27
CA LEU A 19 -16.28 -1.83 4.80
C LEU A 19 -14.90 -1.94 5.46
N GLY A 20 -14.84 -2.20 6.76
CA GLY A 20 -13.59 -2.45 7.49
C GLY A 20 -12.86 -3.69 6.96
N GLY A 21 -13.59 -4.79 6.77
CA GLY A 21 -13.06 -6.03 6.16
C GLY A 21 -12.53 -5.82 4.75
N HIS A 22 -13.30 -5.18 3.88
CA HIS A 22 -12.91 -4.89 2.50
C HIS A 22 -11.62 -4.05 2.45
N THR A 23 -11.57 -2.99 3.24
CA THR A 23 -10.41 -2.09 3.29
C THR A 23 -9.18 -2.83 3.80
N GLY A 24 -9.33 -3.60 4.88
CA GLY A 24 -8.26 -4.41 5.46
C GLY A 24 -7.70 -5.46 4.50
N PHE A 25 -8.57 -6.29 3.92
CA PHE A 25 -8.16 -7.31 2.93
C PHE A 25 -7.56 -6.68 1.67
N GLY A 26 -8.13 -5.55 1.21
CA GLY A 26 -7.66 -4.83 0.02
C GLY A 26 -6.27 -4.23 0.20
N LEU A 27 -5.95 -3.70 1.38
CA LEU A 27 -4.61 -3.22 1.72
C LEU A 27 -3.56 -4.34 1.62
N THR A 28 -3.90 -5.56 2.04
CA THR A 28 -3.00 -6.72 1.95
C THR A 28 -2.76 -7.20 0.53
N ALA A 29 -3.76 -7.06 -0.35
CA ALA A 29 -3.62 -7.39 -1.76
C ALA A 29 -2.61 -6.46 -2.48
N ARG A 30 -2.45 -5.22 -2.00
CA ARG A 30 -1.51 -4.21 -2.54
C ARG A 30 -0.05 -4.44 -2.17
N ILE A 31 0.24 -5.42 -1.32
CA ILE A 31 1.59 -5.69 -0.82
C ILE A 31 2.55 -6.23 -1.91
N ARG A 32 2.03 -6.77 -3.02
CA ARG A 32 2.89 -7.36 -4.07
C ARG A 32 3.76 -6.28 -4.74
N GLY A 33 5.08 -6.43 -4.63
CA GLY A 33 6.06 -5.61 -5.35
C GLY A 33 6.37 -4.24 -4.72
N THR A 34 5.96 -4.00 -3.47
CA THR A 34 6.25 -2.74 -2.75
C THR A 34 7.52 -2.84 -1.89
N PRO A 35 8.31 -1.76 -1.73
CA PRO A 35 9.44 -1.71 -0.79
C PRO A 35 9.05 -2.06 0.66
N ASP A 36 10.00 -2.56 1.46
CA ASP A 36 9.78 -3.03 2.84
C ASP A 36 9.10 -2.02 3.77
N ALA A 37 9.40 -0.73 3.63
CA ALA A 37 8.76 0.32 4.43
C ALA A 37 7.26 0.45 4.11
N SER A 38 6.90 0.36 2.82
CA SER A 38 5.51 0.37 2.38
C SER A 38 4.77 -0.91 2.79
N HIS A 39 5.46 -2.05 2.84
CA HIS A 39 4.91 -3.32 3.32
C HIS A 39 4.41 -3.21 4.78
N ARG A 40 5.22 -2.63 5.68
CA ARG A 40 4.85 -2.45 7.09
C ARG A 40 3.67 -1.50 7.26
N VAL A 41 3.64 -0.39 6.50
CA VAL A 41 2.53 0.57 6.54
C VAL A 41 1.23 -0.05 6.04
N LEU A 42 1.27 -0.83 4.94
CA LEU A 42 0.09 -1.53 4.42
C LEU A 42 -0.44 -2.58 5.40
N LEU A 43 0.44 -3.35 6.03
CA LEU A 43 0.03 -4.31 7.07
C LEU A 43 -0.56 -3.62 8.31
N ALA A 44 0.08 -2.55 8.78
CA ALA A 44 -0.44 -1.76 9.91
C ALA A 44 -1.81 -1.16 9.57
N GLY A 45 -1.97 -0.60 8.36
CA GLY A 45 -3.25 -0.11 7.87
C GLY A 45 -4.30 -1.21 7.78
N ALA A 46 -3.93 -2.40 7.29
CA ALA A 46 -4.85 -3.52 7.19
C ALA A 46 -5.35 -3.98 8.58
N ALA A 47 -4.42 -4.15 9.53
CA ALA A 47 -4.76 -4.48 10.91
C ALA A 47 -5.61 -3.38 11.58
N PHE A 48 -5.30 -2.12 11.33
CA PHE A 48 -6.07 -0.97 11.82
C PHE A 48 -7.51 -1.01 11.32
N PHE A 49 -7.75 -1.10 10.01
CA PHE A 49 -9.11 -1.12 9.44
C PHE A 49 -9.92 -2.35 9.87
N LEU A 50 -9.28 -3.51 10.03
CA LEU A 50 -9.92 -4.69 10.59
C LEU A 50 -10.32 -4.48 12.05
N ALA A 51 -9.42 -3.98 12.89
CA ALA A 51 -9.68 -3.78 14.31
C ALA A 51 -10.75 -2.71 14.55
N ILE A 52 -10.63 -1.53 13.93
CA ILE A 52 -11.65 -0.48 14.08
C ILE A 52 -13.00 -0.94 13.51
N GLY A 53 -13.01 -1.74 12.44
CA GLY A 53 -14.24 -2.28 11.84
C GLY A 53 -14.98 -3.22 12.79
N ILE A 54 -14.27 -4.17 13.40
CA ILE A 54 -14.85 -5.10 14.39
C ILE A 54 -15.38 -4.32 15.60
N TRP A 55 -14.56 -3.43 16.16
CA TRP A 55 -14.93 -2.68 17.37
C TRP A 55 -16.08 -1.70 17.12
N THR A 56 -16.05 -0.98 16.00
CA THR A 56 -17.13 -0.05 15.64
C THR A 56 -18.42 -0.82 15.39
N MET A 57 -18.38 -1.95 14.66
CA MET A 57 -19.55 -2.80 14.48
C MET A 57 -20.14 -3.22 15.82
N HIS A 58 -19.30 -3.66 16.77
CA HIS A 58 -19.76 -4.06 18.10
C HIS A 58 -20.56 -2.95 18.79
N PHE A 59 -20.03 -1.73 18.87
CA PHE A 59 -20.72 -0.63 19.57
C PHE A 59 -21.90 -0.05 18.78
N VAL A 60 -21.89 -0.06 17.44
CA VAL A 60 -23.11 0.22 16.64
C VAL A 60 -24.18 -0.83 16.98
N GLY A 61 -23.81 -2.11 17.08
CA GLY A 61 -24.71 -3.19 17.47
C GLY A 61 -25.27 -3.04 18.89
N MET A 62 -24.43 -2.61 19.84
CA MET A 62 -24.87 -2.28 21.20
C MET A 62 -25.87 -1.11 21.22
N LEU A 63 -25.62 -0.06 20.43
CA LEU A 63 -26.55 1.07 20.29
C LEU A 63 -27.87 0.66 19.61
N ALA A 64 -27.85 -0.40 18.79
CA ALA A 64 -29.04 -0.96 18.17
C ALA A 64 -29.90 -1.77 19.14
N ALA A 65 -29.34 -2.23 20.27
CA ALA A 65 -30.03 -3.12 21.19
C ALA A 65 -31.05 -2.36 22.07
N PRO A 66 -32.16 -3.00 22.47
CA PRO A 66 -33.18 -2.40 23.33
C PRO A 66 -32.72 -2.33 24.80
N LEU A 67 -31.69 -1.52 25.07
CA LEU A 67 -31.17 -1.27 26.40
C LEU A 67 -32.04 -0.24 27.14
N PRO A 68 -32.12 -0.31 28.48
CA PRO A 68 -32.77 0.74 29.29
C PRO A 68 -32.22 2.13 28.98
N ALA A 69 -33.08 3.16 29.00
CA ALA A 69 -32.72 4.52 28.59
C ALA A 69 -31.65 5.19 29.49
N ASP A 70 -31.51 4.72 30.73
CA ASP A 70 -30.51 5.15 31.72
C ASP A 70 -29.17 4.43 31.58
N THR A 71 -29.01 3.54 30.59
CA THR A 71 -27.76 2.80 30.37
C THR A 71 -26.62 3.74 29.98
N VAL A 72 -25.50 3.61 30.67
CA VAL A 72 -24.25 4.31 30.37
C VAL A 72 -23.12 3.32 30.09
N TYR A 73 -22.07 3.80 29.42
CA TYR A 73 -20.91 2.99 29.02
C TYR A 73 -19.69 3.43 29.82
N LEU A 74 -19.15 2.55 30.66
CA LEU A 74 -17.92 2.80 31.38
C LEU A 74 -16.75 2.97 30.39
N VAL A 75 -16.01 4.07 30.51
CA VAL A 75 -14.95 4.45 29.57
C VAL A 75 -13.79 3.47 29.63
N LEU A 76 -13.40 3.01 30.81
CA LEU A 76 -12.24 2.11 30.96
C LEU A 76 -12.46 0.75 30.26
N PRO A 77 -13.54 -0.02 30.53
CA PRO A 77 -13.84 -1.25 29.78
C PRO A 77 -13.96 -1.00 28.27
N THR A 78 -14.56 0.12 27.88
CA THR A 78 -14.69 0.52 26.46
C THR A 78 -13.31 0.68 25.80
N ILE A 79 -12.37 1.39 26.43
CA ILE A 79 -11.00 1.53 25.93
C ILE A 79 -10.25 0.19 25.96
N VAL A 80 -10.35 -0.57 27.04
CA VAL A 80 -9.68 -1.87 27.18
C VAL A 80 -10.17 -2.84 26.09
N SER A 81 -11.46 -2.87 25.81
CA SER A 81 -12.05 -3.67 24.73
C SER A 81 -11.40 -3.31 23.37
N PHE A 82 -11.25 -2.02 23.06
CA PHE A 82 -10.60 -1.55 21.84
C PHE A 82 -9.14 -2.01 21.76
N LEU A 83 -8.39 -1.84 22.86
CA LEU A 83 -6.99 -2.23 22.93
C LEU A 83 -6.80 -3.74 22.75
N ILE A 84 -7.67 -4.56 23.36
CA ILE A 84 -7.68 -6.02 23.14
C ILE A 84 -7.85 -6.31 21.65
N CYS A 85 -8.85 -5.72 20.99
CA CYS A 85 -9.09 -5.95 19.56
C CYS A 85 -7.90 -5.50 18.70
N ALA A 86 -7.38 -4.30 18.91
CA ALA A 86 -6.25 -3.77 18.15
C ALA A 86 -5.02 -4.67 18.28
N LEU A 87 -4.72 -5.12 19.50
CA LEU A 87 -3.57 -5.98 19.79
C LEU A 87 -3.74 -7.37 19.16
N VAL A 88 -4.87 -8.05 19.38
CA VAL A 88 -5.08 -9.42 18.90
C VAL A 88 -5.21 -9.50 17.38
N VAL A 89 -5.84 -8.51 16.74
CA VAL A 89 -5.86 -8.39 15.28
C VAL A 89 -4.45 -8.16 14.74
N GLY A 90 -3.71 -7.20 15.32
CA GLY A 90 -2.36 -6.87 14.90
C GLY A 90 -1.40 -8.05 15.03
N ILE A 91 -1.37 -8.73 16.19
CA ILE A 91 -0.54 -9.91 16.43
C ILE A 91 -0.91 -11.03 15.45
N SER A 92 -2.20 -11.33 15.28
CA SER A 92 -2.63 -12.45 14.43
C SER A 92 -2.30 -12.21 12.96
N VAL A 93 -2.51 -10.98 12.46
CA VAL A 93 -2.10 -10.58 11.11
C VAL A 93 -0.58 -10.65 10.95
N PHE A 94 0.18 -10.17 11.94
CA PHE A 94 1.64 -10.22 11.92
C PHE A 94 2.14 -11.67 11.86
N LEU A 95 1.64 -12.56 12.72
CA LEU A 95 2.03 -13.97 12.79
C LEU A 95 1.82 -14.69 11.45
N VAL A 96 0.70 -14.43 10.77
CA VAL A 96 0.46 -15.06 9.45
C VAL A 96 1.25 -14.42 8.32
N SER A 97 1.72 -13.17 8.49
CA SER A 97 2.46 -12.41 7.47
C SER A 97 3.98 -12.62 7.50
N VAL A 98 4.52 -13.24 8.55
CA VAL A 98 5.98 -13.48 8.70
C VAL A 98 6.37 -14.82 8.05
N GLY A 99 6.99 -14.79 6.87
CA GLY A 99 7.38 -16.00 6.14
C GLY A 99 6.18 -16.84 5.64
N GLU A 100 6.42 -18.07 5.20
CA GLU A 100 5.36 -18.93 4.64
C GLU A 100 4.36 -19.41 5.71
N PRO A 101 3.05 -19.13 5.55
CA PRO A 101 2.04 -19.51 6.53
C PRO A 101 1.79 -21.02 6.51
N THR A 102 2.32 -21.71 7.52
CA THR A 102 1.98 -23.11 7.77
C THR A 102 0.53 -23.23 8.26
N PHE A 103 -0.09 -24.39 7.99
CA PHE A 103 -1.46 -24.67 8.43
C PHE A 103 -1.63 -24.45 9.94
N PHE A 104 -0.71 -24.98 10.75
CA PHE A 104 -0.73 -24.83 12.21
C PHE A 104 -0.65 -23.37 12.66
N ARG A 105 0.16 -22.54 11.98
CA ARG A 105 0.27 -21.12 12.30
C ARG A 105 -1.00 -20.34 11.98
N VAL A 106 -1.69 -20.69 10.90
CA VAL A 106 -2.98 -20.09 10.55
C VAL A 106 -4.04 -20.49 11.58
N VAL A 107 -4.10 -21.77 11.97
CA VAL A 107 -5.05 -22.25 12.98
C VAL A 107 -4.78 -21.61 14.34
N SER A 108 -3.53 -21.58 14.81
CA SER A 108 -3.20 -20.98 16.11
C SER A 108 -3.47 -19.46 16.13
N SER A 109 -3.16 -18.75 15.03
CA SER A 109 -3.50 -17.32 14.89
C SER A 109 -5.00 -17.10 14.85
N ALA A 110 -5.77 -17.99 14.22
CA ALA A 110 -7.23 -17.92 14.18
C ALA A 110 -7.87 -18.13 15.56
N VAL A 111 -7.35 -19.09 16.34
CA VAL A 111 -7.80 -19.32 17.72
C VAL A 111 -7.48 -18.09 18.58
N LEU A 112 -6.25 -17.58 18.52
CA LEU A 112 -5.85 -16.36 19.23
C LEU A 112 -6.76 -15.18 18.87
N LEU A 113 -6.98 -14.95 17.57
CA LEU A 113 -7.82 -13.87 17.06
C LEU A 113 -9.28 -14.04 17.49
N GLY A 114 -9.84 -15.24 17.35
CA GLY A 114 -11.23 -15.53 17.70
C GLY A 114 -11.51 -15.36 19.19
N VAL A 115 -10.65 -15.92 20.05
CA VAL A 115 -10.72 -15.73 21.50
C VAL A 115 -10.54 -14.25 21.86
N GLY A 116 -9.59 -13.55 21.23
CA GLY A 116 -9.37 -12.13 21.43
C GLY A 116 -10.59 -11.26 21.05
N ILE A 117 -11.24 -11.57 19.93
CA ILE A 117 -12.46 -10.88 19.47
C ILE A 117 -13.62 -11.14 20.44
N ALA A 118 -13.81 -12.39 20.89
CA ALA A 118 -14.82 -12.71 21.89
C ALA A 118 -14.54 -11.99 23.23
N SER A 119 -13.29 -11.97 23.68
CA SER A 119 -12.86 -11.21 24.87
C SER A 119 -13.15 -9.72 24.72
N MET A 120 -12.81 -9.11 23.58
CA MET A 120 -13.17 -7.71 23.32
C MET A 120 -14.69 -7.50 23.44
N HIS A 121 -15.48 -8.37 22.82
CA HIS A 121 -16.94 -8.26 22.84
C HIS A 121 -17.50 -8.30 24.27
N TYR A 122 -17.12 -9.30 25.07
CA TYR A 122 -17.62 -9.41 26.44
C TYR A 122 -17.07 -8.33 27.37
N VAL A 123 -15.82 -7.91 27.22
CA VAL A 123 -15.28 -6.76 27.98
C VAL A 123 -16.03 -5.48 27.62
N GLY A 124 -16.39 -5.28 26.35
CA GLY A 124 -17.26 -4.17 25.91
C GLY A 124 -18.63 -4.21 26.56
N MET A 125 -19.25 -5.39 26.62
CA MET A 125 -20.55 -5.59 27.29
C MET A 125 -20.50 -5.37 28.81
N HIS A 126 -19.44 -5.83 29.48
CA HIS A 126 -19.23 -5.54 30.90
C HIS A 126 -19.01 -4.05 31.18
N GLY A 127 -18.80 -3.24 30.14
CA GLY A 127 -18.80 -1.78 30.24
C GLY A 127 -20.19 -1.17 30.41
N LEU A 128 -21.27 -1.91 30.18
CA LEU A 128 -22.62 -1.41 30.42
C LEU A 128 -22.90 -1.26 31.92
N SER A 129 -23.43 -0.11 32.31
CA SER A 129 -23.85 0.19 33.67
C SER A 129 -25.21 0.86 33.67
N GLY A 130 -26.06 0.51 34.64
CA GLY A 130 -27.43 1.00 34.79
C GLY A 130 -28.16 0.25 35.89
N ASN A 131 -29.47 0.47 36.02
CA ASN A 131 -30.30 -0.18 37.04
C ASN A 131 -30.69 -1.63 36.70
N PHE A 132 -29.73 -2.41 36.20
CA PHE A 132 -29.90 -3.80 35.81
C PHE A 132 -28.65 -4.63 36.11
N ALA A 133 -28.83 -5.93 36.34
CA ALA A 133 -27.80 -6.93 36.32
C ALA A 133 -27.81 -7.64 34.97
N MET A 134 -26.64 -7.86 34.38
CA MET A 134 -26.48 -8.59 33.13
C MET A 134 -26.11 -10.05 33.42
N THR A 135 -26.85 -10.98 32.83
CA THR A 135 -26.56 -12.42 32.89
C THR A 135 -26.43 -12.98 31.48
N HIS A 136 -25.63 -14.05 31.34
CA HIS A 136 -25.35 -14.67 30.03
C HIS A 136 -25.69 -16.15 30.04
N ASP A 137 -26.36 -16.61 28.98
CA ASP A 137 -26.50 -18.02 28.68
C ASP A 137 -25.14 -18.59 28.22
N VAL A 138 -24.62 -19.55 28.98
CA VAL A 138 -23.32 -20.19 28.74
C VAL A 138 -23.25 -20.88 27.37
N THR A 139 -24.36 -21.44 26.89
CA THR A 139 -24.43 -22.10 25.58
C THR A 139 -24.29 -21.09 24.46
N MET A 140 -24.97 -19.96 24.56
CA MET A 140 -24.86 -18.87 23.57
C MET A 140 -23.48 -18.23 23.61
N VAL A 141 -22.87 -18.14 24.79
CA VAL A 141 -21.47 -17.69 24.93
C VAL A 141 -20.49 -18.63 24.24
N ALA A 142 -20.61 -19.94 24.49
CA ALA A 142 -19.77 -20.94 23.83
C ALA A 142 -19.95 -20.91 22.32
N LEU A 143 -21.20 -20.81 21.85
CA LEU A 143 -21.52 -20.71 20.42
C LEU A 143 -20.91 -19.46 19.78
N SER A 144 -21.01 -18.29 20.42
CA SER A 144 -20.42 -17.07 19.87
C SER A 144 -18.89 -17.14 19.83
N VAL A 145 -18.24 -17.76 20.82
CA VAL A 145 -16.79 -18.02 20.79
C VAL A 145 -16.41 -18.93 19.61
N LEU A 146 -17.17 -19.99 19.36
CA LEU A 146 -16.94 -20.88 18.20
C LEU A 146 -17.11 -20.13 16.88
N ILE A 147 -18.15 -19.30 16.76
CA ILE A 147 -18.36 -18.43 15.59
C ILE A 147 -17.20 -17.45 15.44
N ALA A 148 -16.69 -16.87 16.53
CA ALA A 148 -15.55 -15.96 16.51
C ALA A 148 -14.30 -16.63 15.94
N ILE A 149 -13.99 -17.87 16.38
CA ILE A 149 -12.84 -18.64 15.89
C ILE A 149 -13.01 -19.01 14.41
N ALA A 150 -14.20 -19.46 14.01
CA ALA A 150 -14.49 -19.77 12.61
C ALA A 150 -14.37 -18.52 11.71
N THR A 151 -14.90 -17.39 12.18
CA THR A 151 -14.81 -16.10 11.50
C THR A 151 -13.36 -15.63 11.38
N ALA A 152 -12.57 -15.76 12.45
CA ALA A 152 -11.16 -15.44 12.45
C ALA A 152 -10.37 -16.30 11.46
N TYR A 153 -10.64 -17.61 11.41
CA TYR A 153 -10.03 -18.51 10.44
C TYR A 153 -10.36 -18.12 9.00
N GLY A 154 -11.65 -17.91 8.69
CA GLY A 154 -12.11 -17.46 7.38
C GLY A 154 -11.53 -16.11 6.97
N GLY A 155 -11.49 -15.15 7.90
CA GLY A 155 -10.90 -13.83 7.70
C GLY A 155 -9.40 -13.89 7.40
N LEU A 156 -8.63 -14.69 8.16
CA LEU A 156 -7.20 -14.89 7.90
C LEU A 156 -6.96 -15.61 6.56
N ARG A 157 -7.82 -16.56 6.17
CA ARG A 157 -7.75 -17.20 4.85
C ARG A 157 -8.02 -16.21 3.72
N ALA A 158 -9.03 -15.34 3.86
CA ALA A 158 -9.30 -14.28 2.90
C ALA A 158 -8.14 -13.26 2.81
N PHE A 159 -7.58 -12.89 3.97
CA PHE A 159 -6.43 -12.02 4.08
C PHE A 159 -5.20 -12.58 3.34
N LEU A 160 -4.88 -13.86 3.56
CA LEU A 160 -3.76 -14.55 2.91
C LEU A 160 -4.00 -14.82 1.42
N ALA A 161 -5.26 -14.99 0.99
CA ALA A 161 -5.60 -15.21 -0.40
C ALA A 161 -5.31 -13.99 -1.31
N ARG A 162 -5.11 -12.79 -0.74
CA ARG A 162 -4.74 -11.56 -1.46
C ARG A 162 -5.64 -11.30 -2.68
N GLN A 163 -6.94 -11.45 -2.45
CA GLN A 163 -7.97 -11.36 -3.48
C GLN A 163 -8.13 -9.92 -3.97
N GLY A 164 -8.58 -9.77 -5.22
CA GLY A 164 -8.97 -8.48 -5.80
C GLY A 164 -10.36 -8.55 -6.42
N GLY A 165 -10.91 -7.39 -6.80
CA GLY A 165 -12.18 -7.30 -7.51
C GLY A 165 -13.34 -7.95 -6.76
N VAL A 166 -14.16 -8.74 -7.47
CA VAL A 166 -15.39 -9.34 -6.93
C VAL A 166 -15.12 -10.31 -5.78
N GLN A 167 -14.03 -11.08 -5.83
CA GLN A 167 -13.73 -12.08 -4.79
C GLN A 167 -13.40 -11.41 -3.45
N LEU A 168 -12.68 -10.27 -3.48
CA LEU A 168 -12.45 -9.42 -2.31
C LEU A 168 -13.77 -8.92 -1.72
N ALA A 169 -14.68 -8.44 -2.57
CA ALA A 169 -15.99 -7.96 -2.14
C ALA A 169 -16.82 -9.08 -1.49
N LEU A 170 -16.88 -10.27 -2.09
CA LEU A 170 -17.59 -11.43 -1.53
C LEU A 170 -17.01 -11.85 -0.18
N SER A 171 -15.67 -11.92 -0.05
CA SER A 171 -15.01 -12.25 1.21
C SER A 171 -15.28 -11.19 2.28
N ALA A 172 -15.31 -9.91 1.92
CA ALA A 172 -15.63 -8.83 2.85
C ALA A 172 -17.09 -8.88 3.32
N VAL A 173 -18.03 -9.17 2.41
CA VAL A 173 -19.45 -9.37 2.74
C VAL A 173 -19.62 -10.55 3.70
N ALA A 174 -19.04 -11.70 3.36
CA ALA A 174 -19.09 -12.90 4.20
C ALA A 174 -18.46 -12.63 5.58
N TYR A 175 -17.31 -11.95 5.62
CA TYR A 175 -16.66 -11.52 6.86
C TYR A 175 -17.57 -10.63 7.70
N GLY A 176 -18.17 -9.58 7.12
CA GLY A 176 -19.02 -8.65 7.86
C GLY A 176 -20.24 -9.34 8.49
N PHE A 177 -20.91 -10.23 7.72
CA PHE A 177 -22.00 -11.05 8.27
C PHE A 177 -21.53 -12.00 9.37
N ALA A 178 -20.35 -12.59 9.24
CA ALA A 178 -19.81 -13.51 10.24
C ALA A 178 -19.43 -12.80 11.56
N VAL A 179 -18.78 -11.63 11.48
CA VAL A 179 -18.44 -10.82 12.67
C VAL A 179 -19.73 -10.33 13.35
N ALA A 180 -20.71 -9.81 12.58
CA ALA A 180 -22.00 -9.41 13.12
C ALA A 180 -22.77 -10.60 13.70
N GLY A 181 -22.72 -11.77 13.04
CA GLY A 181 -23.32 -13.01 13.52
C GLY A 181 -22.78 -13.44 14.88
N MET A 182 -21.47 -13.33 15.10
CA MET A 182 -20.85 -13.54 16.42
C MET A 182 -21.46 -12.61 17.47
N HIS A 183 -21.48 -11.31 17.19
CA HIS A 183 -21.98 -10.29 18.09
C HIS A 183 -23.45 -10.53 18.45
N TYR A 184 -24.33 -10.67 17.46
CA TYR A 184 -25.75 -10.85 17.73
C TYR A 184 -26.06 -12.20 18.39
N THR A 185 -25.25 -13.24 18.14
CA THR A 185 -25.39 -14.52 18.85
C THR A 185 -25.11 -14.33 20.34
N ALA A 186 -24.04 -13.62 20.69
CA ALA A 186 -23.75 -13.29 22.09
C ALA A 186 -24.85 -12.42 22.73
N MET A 187 -25.37 -11.43 21.99
CA MET A 187 -26.49 -10.58 22.44
C MET A 187 -27.77 -11.38 22.66
N ALA A 188 -28.05 -12.38 21.82
CA ALA A 188 -29.23 -13.23 21.98
C ALA A 188 -29.19 -14.10 23.25
N GLY A 189 -28.00 -14.34 23.81
CA GLY A 189 -27.81 -14.98 25.11
C GLY A 189 -27.71 -14.02 26.29
N MET A 190 -27.90 -12.71 26.09
CA MET A 190 -27.82 -11.70 27.14
C MET A 190 -29.21 -11.44 27.73
N HIS A 191 -29.32 -11.52 29.06
CA HIS A 191 -30.53 -11.19 29.80
C HIS A 191 -30.26 -10.08 30.82
N LEU A 192 -31.08 -9.02 30.74
CA LEU A 192 -31.05 -7.92 31.70
C LEU A 192 -32.12 -8.17 32.76
N VAL A 193 -31.70 -8.31 34.01
CA VAL A 193 -32.58 -8.50 35.16
C VAL A 193 -32.59 -7.19 35.96
N PRO A 194 -33.75 -6.62 36.33
CA PRO A 194 -33.78 -5.42 37.16
C PRO A 194 -33.00 -5.63 38.46
N SER A 195 -32.11 -4.70 38.80
CA SER A 195 -31.33 -4.81 40.02
C SER A 195 -32.25 -4.69 41.23
N SER A 196 -32.37 -5.74 42.04
CA SER A 196 -33.13 -5.70 43.29
C SER A 196 -32.51 -4.66 44.24
N GLN A 197 -33.33 -3.73 44.74
CA GLN A 197 -32.94 -2.67 45.68
C GLN A 197 -32.10 -3.26 46.83
N GLY A 198 -30.79 -2.96 46.86
CA GLY A 198 -29.90 -3.39 47.96
C GLY A 198 -28.45 -3.68 47.58
N ALA A 199 -28.13 -3.99 46.32
CA ALA A 199 -26.75 -4.14 45.87
C ALA A 199 -26.32 -2.91 45.04
N HIS A 200 -26.20 -1.76 45.70
CA HIS A 200 -25.52 -0.59 45.12
C HIS A 200 -24.01 -0.88 45.01
N HIS A 201 -23.61 -1.74 44.08
CA HIS A 201 -22.30 -1.58 43.47
C HIS A 201 -22.41 -0.37 42.52
N HIS A 202 -22.37 0.84 43.09
CA HIS A 202 -21.91 1.99 42.34
C HIS A 202 -20.51 1.64 41.85
N VAL A 203 -20.40 1.22 40.60
CA VAL A 203 -19.11 1.16 39.95
C VAL A 203 -18.74 2.61 39.67
N ASP A 204 -18.14 3.26 40.67
CA ASP A 204 -17.55 4.58 40.55
C ASP A 204 -16.52 4.52 39.41
N GLY A 205 -16.81 5.21 38.32
CA GLY A 205 -16.00 5.17 37.12
C GLY A 205 -16.43 6.23 36.13
N LEU A 206 -15.47 6.69 35.33
CA LEU A 206 -15.76 7.62 34.23
C LEU A 206 -16.73 6.94 33.26
N ALA A 207 -17.92 7.51 33.11
CA ALA A 207 -18.99 6.97 32.27
C ALA A 207 -19.27 7.89 31.07
N ALA A 208 -19.56 7.26 29.93
CA ALA A 208 -19.99 7.88 28.70
C ALA A 208 -21.50 7.68 28.53
N SER A 209 -22.23 8.74 28.18
CA SER A 209 -23.62 8.60 27.74
C SER A 209 -23.68 7.94 26.36
N SER A 210 -24.84 7.36 26.01
CA SER A 210 -25.09 6.81 24.67
C SER A 210 -24.90 7.85 23.56
N GLN A 211 -25.16 9.14 23.85
CA GLN A 211 -24.88 10.24 22.91
C GLN A 211 -23.38 10.46 22.69
N MET A 212 -22.56 10.42 23.75
CA MET A 212 -21.12 10.57 23.59
C MET A 212 -20.52 9.40 22.81
N LEU A 213 -20.97 8.18 23.12
CA LEU A 213 -20.55 6.98 22.40
C LEU A 213 -21.00 7.03 20.92
N SER A 214 -22.23 7.48 20.63
CA SER A 214 -22.72 7.56 19.25
C SER A 214 -21.93 8.57 18.41
N LEU A 215 -21.48 9.69 19.01
CA LEU A 215 -20.59 10.64 18.33
C LEU A 215 -19.23 10.01 17.98
N VAL A 216 -18.63 9.26 18.92
CA VAL A 216 -17.36 8.56 18.69
C VAL A 216 -17.52 7.51 17.59
N VAL A 217 -18.57 6.70 17.68
CA VAL A 217 -18.88 5.66 16.70
C VAL A 217 -19.17 6.26 15.32
N ALA A 218 -19.91 7.37 15.25
CA ALA A 218 -20.18 8.07 13.99
C ALA A 218 -18.89 8.58 13.33
N LEU A 219 -17.96 9.13 14.13
CA LEU A 219 -16.64 9.53 13.62
C LEU A 219 -15.85 8.34 13.08
N LEU A 220 -15.86 7.20 13.78
CA LEU A 220 -15.18 5.99 13.31
C LEU A 220 -15.82 5.41 12.05
N CYS A 221 -17.16 5.42 11.95
CA CYS A 221 -17.87 5.06 10.73
C CYS A 221 -17.43 5.93 9.54
N PHE A 222 -17.27 7.25 9.76
CA PHE A 222 -16.74 8.15 8.74
C PHE A 222 -15.30 7.79 8.34
N VAL A 223 -14.41 7.50 9.30
CA VAL A 223 -13.03 7.08 9.03
C VAL A 223 -12.99 5.78 8.23
N ILE A 224 -13.84 4.81 8.57
CA ILE A 224 -13.96 3.53 7.86
C ILE A 224 -14.46 3.75 6.43
N ALA A 225 -15.50 4.56 6.24
CA ALA A 225 -16.04 4.88 4.93
C ALA A 225 -15.01 5.63 4.06
N ALA A 226 -14.30 6.61 4.63
CA ALA A 226 -13.24 7.33 3.94
C ALA A 226 -12.09 6.39 3.54
N GLY A 227 -11.66 5.51 4.44
CA GLY A 227 -10.65 4.48 4.16
C GLY A 227 -11.08 3.53 3.04
N PHE A 228 -12.33 3.08 3.05
CA PHE A 228 -12.90 2.27 1.99
C PHE A 228 -12.89 3.00 0.65
N LEU A 229 -13.38 4.24 0.59
CA LEU A 229 -13.38 5.05 -0.64
C LEU A 229 -11.96 5.27 -1.17
N LEU A 230 -10.99 5.55 -0.29
CA LEU A 230 -9.58 5.65 -0.66
C LEU A 230 -9.02 4.32 -1.17
N SER A 231 -9.47 3.19 -0.60
CA SER A 231 -9.07 1.85 -1.06
C SER A 231 -9.60 1.50 -2.45
N LEU A 232 -10.66 2.17 -2.91
CA LEU A 232 -11.18 2.01 -4.28
C LEU A 232 -10.40 2.83 -5.31
N VAL A 233 -9.68 3.87 -4.88
CA VAL A 233 -8.86 4.69 -5.78
C VAL A 233 -7.74 3.81 -6.36
N PRO A 234 -7.72 3.62 -7.70
CA PRO A 234 -6.69 2.81 -8.35
C PRO A 234 -5.32 3.47 -8.21
N ASP A 235 -4.31 2.69 -7.82
CA ASP A 235 -2.94 3.17 -7.84
C ASP A 235 -2.51 3.40 -9.31
N PRO A 236 -2.08 4.61 -9.71
CA PRO A 236 -1.61 4.89 -11.07
C PRO A 236 -0.51 3.93 -11.52
N ARG A 237 0.26 3.38 -10.58
CA ARG A 237 1.33 2.40 -10.83
C ARG A 237 0.79 1.08 -11.40
N ASN A 238 -0.39 0.63 -10.95
CA ASN A 238 -1.03 -0.59 -11.46
C ASN A 238 -1.60 -0.41 -12.88
N LYS A 239 -2.02 0.81 -13.26
CA LYS A 239 -2.45 1.09 -14.64
C LYS A 239 -1.28 0.99 -15.62
N VAL A 240 -0.10 1.48 -15.24
CA VAL A 240 1.10 1.37 -16.08
C VAL A 240 1.47 -0.09 -16.28
N ALA A 241 1.55 -0.88 -15.21
CA ALA A 241 1.90 -2.31 -15.30
C ALA A 241 0.89 -3.13 -16.12
N ALA A 242 -0.43 -2.90 -15.95
CA ALA A 242 -1.47 -3.58 -16.73
C ALA A 242 -1.45 -3.19 -18.22
N THR A 243 -1.14 -1.92 -18.53
CA THR A 243 -0.98 -1.45 -19.91
C THR A 243 0.25 -2.10 -20.56
N THR A 244 1.36 -2.21 -19.83
CA THR A 244 2.58 -2.88 -20.33
C THR A 244 2.35 -4.36 -20.59
N ALA A 245 1.62 -5.07 -19.71
CA ALA A 245 1.28 -6.48 -19.89
C ALA A 245 0.30 -6.70 -21.04
N ALA A 246 -0.68 -5.81 -21.23
CA ALA A 246 -1.63 -5.88 -22.35
C ALA A 246 -0.94 -5.64 -23.71
N VAL A 247 0.07 -4.77 -23.77
CA VAL A 247 0.88 -4.56 -24.98
C VAL A 247 1.76 -5.78 -25.28
N ALA A 248 2.30 -6.46 -24.26
CA ALA A 248 3.11 -7.68 -24.43
C ALA A 248 2.28 -8.91 -24.86
N ALA A 249 0.97 -8.92 -24.61
CA ALA A 249 0.08 -10.04 -24.94
C ALA A 249 -0.51 -9.98 -26.37
N ILE A 250 -0.13 -8.99 -27.19
CA ILE A 250 -0.55 -8.89 -28.59
C ILE A 250 0.23 -9.94 -29.42
N PRO A 251 -0.42 -11.00 -29.96
CA PRO A 251 0.27 -11.99 -30.77
C PRO A 251 0.62 -11.37 -32.13
N GLY A 252 1.92 -11.29 -32.45
CA GLY A 252 2.38 -10.82 -33.77
C GLY A 252 3.50 -9.77 -33.77
N ALA A 253 4.02 -9.34 -32.62
CA ALA A 253 5.26 -8.56 -32.59
C ALA A 253 6.46 -9.49 -32.83
N ALA A 254 6.78 -9.71 -34.11
CA ALA A 254 7.89 -10.53 -34.57
C ALA A 254 9.22 -10.10 -33.94
N ALA A 255 9.89 -11.04 -33.27
CA ALA A 255 11.30 -10.95 -32.96
C ALA A 255 12.11 -11.29 -34.22
N PRO A 256 13.06 -10.46 -34.66
CA PRO A 256 14.11 -10.90 -35.55
C PRO A 256 15.24 -11.57 -34.76
N GLU A 257 15.57 -12.74 -35.26
CA GLU A 257 16.72 -13.60 -35.08
C GLU A 257 18.09 -12.90 -35.07
N ALA A 258 19.01 -13.43 -34.26
CA ALA A 258 20.45 -13.66 -34.52
C ALA A 258 21.17 -13.76 -33.14
N ALA A 259 21.66 -14.89 -32.64
CA ALA A 259 22.56 -15.88 -33.23
C ALA A 259 23.84 -15.25 -33.83
N LEU A 260 24.74 -14.80 -32.96
CA LEU A 260 26.20 -14.94 -33.11
C LEU A 260 26.84 -14.48 -31.80
N VAL A 261 27.66 -15.32 -31.16
CA VAL A 261 29.02 -14.97 -30.70
C VAL A 261 29.65 -16.23 -30.11
N ALA A 262 30.82 -16.50 -30.65
CA ALA A 262 31.67 -17.64 -30.40
C ALA A 262 32.34 -17.59 -29.02
N THR A 263 32.59 -18.80 -28.51
CA THR A 263 33.73 -19.22 -27.69
C THR A 263 34.92 -18.24 -27.62
N ILE A 264 35.25 -17.79 -26.39
CA ILE A 264 36.63 -17.53 -25.97
C ILE A 264 36.79 -18.01 -24.51
N SER A 265 37.79 -18.87 -24.30
CA SER A 265 38.22 -19.44 -23.02
C SER A 265 38.94 -18.41 -22.13
N PRO A 266 39.07 -18.67 -20.81
CA PRO A 266 39.74 -17.75 -19.88
C PRO A 266 41.26 -17.95 -19.91
N ALA A 267 42.00 -16.84 -19.90
CA ALA A 267 43.43 -16.85 -19.61
C ALA A 267 43.75 -15.72 -18.63
N ASP A 268 44.58 -16.11 -17.66
CA ASP A 268 45.06 -15.34 -16.52
C ASP A 268 45.60 -13.95 -16.88
N SER A 269 45.40 -13.01 -15.95
CA SER A 269 46.45 -12.05 -15.57
C SER A 269 46.11 -11.38 -14.24
N THR A 270 46.80 -11.87 -13.22
CA THR A 270 47.09 -11.19 -11.95
C THR A 270 47.90 -9.92 -12.18
N ALA A 271 47.43 -8.77 -11.69
CA ALA A 271 48.31 -7.66 -11.33
C ALA A 271 47.60 -6.71 -10.34
N ALA A 272 48.19 -6.64 -9.15
CA ALA A 272 47.88 -5.68 -8.10
C ALA A 272 48.41 -4.28 -8.43
N SER A 273 48.08 -3.32 -7.54
CA SER A 273 48.70 -1.98 -7.41
C SER A 273 48.09 -0.94 -8.37
N THR A 274 47.72 0.29 -8.00
CA THR A 274 48.08 1.13 -6.84
C THR A 274 47.16 2.36 -6.89
N SER A 275 46.61 2.78 -5.76
CA SER A 275 45.94 4.08 -5.64
C SER A 275 46.98 5.20 -5.58
N PRO A 276 46.90 6.27 -6.40
CA PRO A 276 47.62 7.51 -6.11
C PRO A 276 46.71 8.44 -5.31
N ARG A 277 47.13 8.69 -4.06
CA ARG A 277 46.72 9.87 -3.27
C ARG A 277 47.56 11.09 -3.66
N LEU A 278 47.03 12.28 -3.33
CA LEU A 278 47.67 13.61 -3.14
C LEU A 278 47.65 14.53 -4.38
N ARG A 279 47.32 15.84 -4.33
CA ARG A 279 47.34 16.89 -3.27
C ARG A 279 46.46 18.09 -3.67
N PRO A 280 46.01 18.96 -2.73
CA PRO A 280 45.31 20.21 -3.03
C PRO A 280 46.24 21.45 -3.04
N THR A 281 46.08 22.36 -4.01
CA THR A 281 46.48 23.80 -3.99
C THR A 281 45.96 24.52 -5.25
N PRO A 282 45.88 25.87 -5.31
CA PRO A 282 45.44 26.87 -4.34
C PRO A 282 44.17 27.65 -4.82
N LEU A 283 43.55 28.44 -3.93
CA LEU A 283 42.46 29.36 -4.26
C LEU A 283 42.94 30.52 -5.17
N GLY A 284 42.21 30.76 -6.27
CA GLY A 284 42.32 31.99 -7.05
C GLY A 284 41.27 32.07 -8.17
N GLY A 285 40.41 33.08 -8.11
CA GLY A 285 39.65 33.58 -9.27
C GLY A 285 38.19 33.13 -9.37
N ILE A 286 37.28 34.08 -9.15
CA ILE A 286 35.84 33.96 -9.38
C ILE A 286 35.62 33.89 -10.90
N GLY A 287 35.16 32.74 -11.38
CA GLY A 287 34.85 32.51 -12.78
C GLY A 287 34.67 31.02 -13.03
N GLN A 288 33.41 30.59 -13.01
CA GLN A 288 32.85 29.33 -13.52
C GLN A 288 33.82 28.14 -13.67
N PRO A 289 33.68 27.05 -12.89
CA PRO A 289 34.58 25.91 -13.01
C PRO A 289 34.62 25.43 -14.47
N PRO A 290 35.82 25.06 -14.99
CA PRO A 290 35.91 24.46 -16.31
C PRO A 290 34.89 23.33 -16.38
N ARG A 291 34.02 23.36 -17.39
CA ARG A 291 33.03 22.30 -17.60
C ARG A 291 33.83 20.99 -17.66
N ALA A 292 33.69 20.15 -16.65
CA ALA A 292 34.39 18.88 -16.59
C ALA A 292 34.14 18.16 -17.92
N ALA A 293 35.18 17.56 -18.50
CA ALA A 293 35.02 16.77 -19.71
C ALA A 293 33.93 15.72 -19.45
N PRO A 294 32.99 15.49 -20.39
CA PRO A 294 31.89 14.56 -20.19
C PRO A 294 32.40 13.20 -19.70
N ALA A 295 31.76 12.66 -18.67
CA ALA A 295 32.13 11.37 -18.12
C ALA A 295 31.84 10.27 -19.17
N PRO A 296 32.84 9.49 -19.61
CA PRO A 296 32.62 8.42 -20.60
C PRO A 296 31.85 7.24 -20.01
N ARG A 297 31.83 7.12 -18.68
CA ARG A 297 31.14 6.06 -17.96
C ARG A 297 30.32 6.62 -16.82
N LEU A 298 29.15 6.04 -16.62
CA LEU A 298 28.20 6.43 -15.59
C LEU A 298 28.21 5.39 -14.45
N PRO A 299 28.37 5.81 -13.18
CA PRO A 299 28.39 4.89 -12.05
C PRO A 299 26.98 4.35 -11.75
N VAL A 300 26.90 3.05 -11.47
CA VAL A 300 25.69 2.36 -11.04
C VAL A 300 25.96 1.48 -9.83
N GLU A 301 25.05 1.43 -8.88
CA GLU A 301 25.15 0.58 -7.70
C GLU A 301 24.74 -0.87 -8.02
N GLY A 302 25.56 -1.83 -7.59
CA GLY A 302 25.28 -3.27 -7.64
C GLY A 302 25.50 -3.92 -6.26
N ALA A 303 25.16 -5.22 -6.16
CA ALA A 303 25.26 -5.97 -4.91
C ALA A 303 26.69 -6.04 -4.34
N ASP A 304 27.70 -5.99 -5.22
CA ASP A 304 29.12 -6.11 -4.88
C ASP A 304 29.88 -4.75 -4.89
N GLY A 305 29.16 -3.63 -5.07
CA GLY A 305 29.73 -2.27 -5.09
C GLY A 305 29.32 -1.41 -6.30
N THR A 306 30.05 -0.32 -6.55
CA THR A 306 29.78 0.60 -7.67
C THR A 306 30.38 0.06 -8.96
N HIS A 307 29.53 -0.29 -9.92
CA HIS A 307 29.92 -0.63 -11.29
C HIS A 307 29.85 0.61 -12.19
N PHE A 308 30.52 0.57 -13.34
CA PHE A 308 30.49 1.66 -14.32
C PHE A 308 29.90 1.12 -15.63
N ILE A 309 28.92 1.83 -16.19
CA ILE A 309 28.32 1.54 -17.50
C ILE A 309 28.84 2.56 -18.51
N ASP A 310 29.13 2.11 -19.73
CA ASP A 310 29.48 3.05 -20.81
C ASP A 310 28.28 3.95 -21.14
N THR A 311 28.53 5.24 -21.33
CA THR A 311 27.46 6.16 -21.74
C THR A 311 26.78 5.78 -23.05
N ALA A 312 27.45 5.05 -23.94
CA ALA A 312 26.83 4.52 -25.16
C ALA A 312 25.74 3.48 -24.90
N ASP A 313 25.75 2.80 -23.74
CA ASP A 313 24.73 1.81 -23.37
C ASP A 313 23.55 2.45 -22.61
N VAL A 314 23.68 3.72 -22.21
CA VAL A 314 22.68 4.43 -21.43
C VAL A 314 21.63 5.05 -22.33
N ARG A 315 20.37 4.67 -22.12
CA ARG A 315 19.23 5.21 -22.89
C ARG A 315 18.53 6.34 -22.18
N SER A 316 18.27 6.18 -20.88
CA SER A 316 17.63 7.21 -20.08
C SER A 316 18.15 7.26 -18.65
N VAL A 317 18.05 8.43 -18.06
CA VAL A 317 18.34 8.69 -16.65
C VAL A 317 17.11 9.37 -16.04
N ARG A 318 16.60 8.83 -14.93
CA ARG A 318 15.37 9.27 -14.30
C ARG A 318 15.58 9.57 -12.82
N ALA A 319 15.03 10.68 -12.35
CA ALA A 319 14.93 10.95 -10.91
C ALA A 319 13.78 10.15 -10.28
N ASP A 320 14.05 9.45 -9.17
CA ASP A 320 13.07 8.69 -8.38
C ASP A 320 13.21 9.03 -6.88
N ALA A 321 12.41 10.01 -6.43
CA ALA A 321 12.29 10.53 -5.05
C ALA A 321 13.61 10.94 -4.36
N HIS A 322 14.48 9.98 -4.01
CA HIS A 322 15.73 10.17 -3.27
C HIS A 322 16.98 9.67 -4.00
N TYR A 323 16.83 9.07 -5.19
CA TYR A 323 17.94 8.55 -5.98
C TYR A 323 17.66 8.68 -7.47
N THR A 324 18.69 8.46 -8.29
CA THR A 324 18.58 8.47 -9.74
C THR A 324 18.65 7.04 -10.26
N LYS A 325 17.87 6.72 -11.28
CA LYS A 325 17.89 5.44 -11.98
C LYS A 325 18.38 5.62 -13.40
N VAL A 326 19.13 4.64 -13.89
CA VAL A 326 19.71 4.59 -15.24
C VAL A 326 19.15 3.38 -15.94
N HIS A 327 18.64 3.59 -17.16
CA HIS A 327 18.11 2.52 -17.99
C HIS A 327 19.11 2.17 -19.08
N ASP A 328 19.62 0.93 -19.03
CA ASP A 328 20.57 0.37 -20.01
C ASP A 328 19.88 -0.42 -21.14
N GLY A 329 18.57 -0.20 -21.32
CA GLY A 329 17.73 -0.91 -22.29
C GLY A 329 17.11 -2.20 -21.82
N THR A 330 17.79 -2.89 -20.90
CA THR A 330 17.32 -4.17 -20.37
C THR A 330 16.81 -4.04 -18.95
N ARG A 331 17.44 -3.19 -18.14
CA ARG A 331 17.13 -3.01 -16.72
C ARG A 331 17.40 -1.60 -16.24
N GLU A 332 16.78 -1.25 -15.12
CA GLU A 332 17.08 -0.04 -14.37
C GLU A 332 18.14 -0.35 -13.30
N ARG A 333 19.12 0.53 -13.16
CA ARG A 333 20.14 0.46 -12.10
C ARG A 333 20.20 1.77 -11.33
N MET A 334 20.48 1.70 -10.03
CA MET A 334 20.60 2.89 -9.20
C MET A 334 21.90 3.63 -9.54
N CYS A 335 21.85 4.95 -9.62
CA CYS A 335 22.99 5.82 -9.81
C CYS A 335 23.11 6.75 -8.60
N PRO A 336 24.31 6.89 -8.01
CA PRO A 336 24.53 7.73 -6.84
C PRO A 336 24.46 9.22 -7.16
N TRP A 337 24.56 9.61 -8.44
CA TRP A 337 24.45 11.01 -8.85
C TRP A 337 23.02 11.49 -8.77
N SER A 338 22.81 12.74 -8.36
CA SER A 338 21.53 13.43 -8.56
C SER A 338 21.28 13.66 -10.05
N ILE A 339 20.01 13.89 -10.44
CA ILE A 339 19.70 14.18 -11.85
C ILE A 339 20.42 15.43 -12.39
N SER A 340 20.64 16.44 -11.55
CA SER A 340 21.38 17.65 -11.93
C SER A 340 22.87 17.38 -12.10
N GLU A 341 23.45 16.49 -11.27
CA GLU A 341 24.83 16.03 -11.44
C GLU A 341 24.98 15.18 -12.70
N ALA A 342 24.04 14.27 -12.97
CA ALA A 342 24.03 13.49 -14.21
C ALA A 342 23.94 14.41 -15.45
N GLU A 343 23.11 15.46 -15.42
CA GLU A 343 23.05 16.45 -16.51
C GLU A 343 24.37 17.22 -16.70
N ALA A 344 25.08 17.51 -15.62
CA ALA A 344 26.36 18.22 -15.68
C ALA A 344 27.52 17.34 -16.19
N GLN A 345 27.47 16.04 -15.90
CA GLN A 345 28.52 15.07 -16.22
C GLN A 345 28.33 14.39 -17.58
N LEU A 346 27.08 14.24 -18.05
CA LEU A 346 26.80 13.61 -19.35
C LEU A 346 27.08 14.57 -20.51
N ASP A 347 27.46 14.00 -21.67
CA ASP A 347 27.71 14.80 -22.87
C ASP A 347 26.42 15.47 -23.33
N PRO A 348 26.34 16.83 -23.33
CA PRO A 348 25.16 17.54 -23.75
C PRO A 348 24.85 17.37 -25.25
N GLY A 349 25.78 16.89 -26.07
CA GLY A 349 25.56 16.53 -27.47
C GLY A 349 24.77 15.23 -27.63
N LEU A 350 24.98 14.26 -26.73
CA LEU A 350 24.35 12.94 -26.76
C LEU A 350 23.10 12.86 -25.89
N PHE A 351 23.11 13.55 -24.75
CA PHE A 351 22.05 13.51 -23.74
C PHE A 351 21.30 14.83 -23.64
N VAL A 352 19.98 14.75 -23.53
CA VAL A 352 19.10 15.92 -23.42
C VAL A 352 18.12 15.73 -22.26
N ARG A 353 18.00 16.76 -21.42
CA ARG A 353 16.99 16.79 -20.36
C ARG A 353 15.61 17.12 -20.93
N VAL A 354 14.81 16.08 -21.14
CA VAL A 354 13.47 16.18 -21.75
C VAL A 354 12.37 16.55 -20.75
N HIS A 355 12.60 16.26 -19.45
CA HIS A 355 11.68 16.57 -18.36
C HIS A 355 12.46 16.96 -17.10
N ARG A 356 11.80 17.60 -16.13
CA ARG A 356 12.43 17.91 -14.82
C ARG A 356 12.99 16.68 -14.13
N SER A 357 12.51 15.49 -14.47
CA SER A 357 12.89 14.20 -13.90
C SER A 357 13.47 13.20 -14.90
N HIS A 358 13.71 13.59 -16.17
CA HIS A 358 14.23 12.67 -17.20
C HIS A 358 15.27 13.32 -18.10
N ILE A 359 16.35 12.59 -18.32
CA ILE A 359 17.40 12.82 -19.33
C ILE A 359 17.40 11.62 -20.27
N VAL A 360 17.56 11.85 -21.56
CA VAL A 360 17.46 10.82 -22.60
C VAL A 360 18.66 10.93 -23.54
N ALA A 361 19.19 9.79 -23.97
CA ALA A 361 20.15 9.70 -25.06
C ALA A 361 19.42 9.81 -26.42
N MET A 362 19.78 10.81 -27.22
CA MET A 362 19.09 11.12 -28.47
C MET A 362 19.27 10.03 -29.54
N ALA A 363 20.41 9.33 -29.52
CA ALA A 363 20.70 8.26 -30.48
C ALA A 363 19.73 7.08 -30.38
N HIS A 364 19.14 6.86 -29.20
CA HIS A 364 18.26 5.73 -28.92
C HIS A 364 16.78 6.04 -29.10
N VAL A 365 16.43 7.25 -29.55
CA VAL A 365 15.04 7.65 -29.75
C VAL A 365 14.49 7.05 -31.05
N THR A 366 13.52 6.16 -30.95
CA THR A 366 12.91 5.49 -32.11
C THR A 366 11.59 6.12 -32.54
N PHE A 367 10.84 6.69 -31.59
CA PHE A 367 9.53 7.26 -31.86
C PHE A 367 9.23 8.47 -30.98
N VAL A 368 8.55 9.47 -31.53
CA VAL A 368 8.05 10.63 -30.78
C VAL A 368 6.60 10.91 -31.15
N ARG A 369 5.73 10.98 -30.14
CA ARG A 369 4.32 11.30 -30.30
C ARG A 369 3.93 12.48 -29.41
N LYS A 370 3.05 13.34 -29.91
CA LYS A 370 2.43 14.39 -29.09
C LYS A 370 1.35 13.77 -28.20
N GLU A 371 1.37 14.08 -26.92
CA GLU A 371 0.39 13.60 -25.95
C GLU A 371 0.00 14.74 -25.01
N GLY A 372 -1.25 15.20 -25.12
CA GLY A 372 -1.72 16.43 -24.47
C GLY A 372 -0.90 17.66 -24.85
N ASP A 373 -0.46 18.41 -23.84
CA ASP A 373 0.45 19.56 -23.97
C ASP A 373 1.94 19.18 -24.00
N GLY A 374 2.24 17.89 -23.84
CA GLY A 374 3.58 17.32 -23.83
C GLY A 374 3.90 16.51 -25.08
N ALA A 375 4.98 15.72 -25.00
CA ALA A 375 5.25 14.63 -25.94
C ALA A 375 5.72 13.40 -25.16
N ILE A 376 5.58 12.21 -25.76
CA ILE A 376 6.23 10.99 -25.30
C ILE A 376 7.26 10.58 -26.34
N VAL A 377 8.45 10.24 -25.85
CA VAL A 377 9.54 9.68 -26.62
C VAL A 377 9.66 8.20 -26.27
N GLU A 378 9.79 7.33 -27.26
CA GLU A 378 10.10 5.91 -27.08
C GLU A 378 11.57 5.68 -27.40
N LEU A 379 12.22 4.91 -26.54
CA LEU A 379 13.62 4.51 -26.71
C LEU A 379 13.71 3.07 -27.21
N ASP A 380 14.75 2.78 -27.97
CA ASP A 380 15.09 1.42 -28.40
C ASP A 380 15.33 0.50 -27.19
N GLY A 381 15.18 -0.81 -27.40
CA GLY A 381 15.36 -1.82 -26.37
C GLY A 381 14.39 -3.00 -26.51
N PRO A 382 14.65 -4.12 -25.81
CA PRO A 382 13.79 -5.30 -25.82
C PRO A 382 12.35 -5.04 -25.36
N SER A 383 12.11 -3.96 -24.59
CA SER A 383 10.78 -3.44 -24.28
C SER A 383 10.74 -1.93 -24.53
N PRO A 384 9.67 -1.39 -25.15
CA PRO A 384 9.58 0.03 -25.46
C PRO A 384 9.57 0.87 -24.17
N HIS A 385 10.66 1.60 -23.91
CA HIS A 385 10.78 2.47 -22.75
C HIS A 385 10.29 3.87 -23.10
N ARG A 386 9.14 4.26 -22.51
CA ARG A 386 8.46 5.54 -22.78
C ARG A 386 8.87 6.61 -21.79
N VAL A 387 9.36 7.74 -22.29
CA VAL A 387 9.81 8.88 -21.49
C VAL A 387 8.96 10.11 -21.80
N PRO A 388 8.34 10.75 -20.78
CA PRO A 388 7.60 11.99 -20.99
C PRO A 388 8.53 13.17 -21.25
N VAL A 389 8.12 14.05 -22.17
CA VAL A 389 8.78 15.30 -22.53
C VAL A 389 7.91 16.47 -22.13
N SER A 390 8.49 17.42 -21.40
CA SER A 390 7.81 18.63 -20.97
C SER A 390 7.55 19.57 -22.14
N ARG A 391 6.44 20.33 -22.09
CA ARG A 391 6.05 21.34 -23.12
C ARG A 391 7.20 22.28 -23.52
N ALA A 392 8.01 22.69 -22.54
CA ALA A 392 9.12 23.62 -22.73
C ALA A 392 10.30 23.01 -23.49
N ARG A 393 10.43 21.68 -23.50
CA ARG A 393 11.56 20.95 -24.09
C ARG A 393 11.21 20.27 -25.42
N ILE A 394 9.94 20.30 -25.85
CA ILE A 394 9.50 19.68 -27.11
C ILE A 394 10.26 20.26 -28.31
N ALA A 395 10.43 21.59 -28.36
CA ALA A 395 11.10 22.26 -29.47
C ALA A 395 12.57 21.81 -29.61
N GLU A 396 13.27 21.70 -28.48
CA GLU A 396 14.66 21.25 -28.41
C GLU A 396 14.80 19.78 -28.83
N VAL A 397 13.93 18.90 -28.32
CA VAL A 397 13.91 17.47 -28.68
C VAL A 397 13.62 17.30 -30.18
N LYS A 398 12.64 18.03 -30.72
CA LYS A 398 12.34 17.97 -32.16
C LYS A 398 13.51 18.48 -33.02
N ALA A 399 14.21 19.53 -32.61
CA ALA A 399 15.37 20.03 -33.32
C ALA A 399 16.51 19.01 -33.35
N ARG A 400 16.78 18.35 -32.21
CA ARG A 400 17.79 17.29 -32.07
C ARG A 400 17.49 16.04 -32.92
N LEU A 401 16.20 15.72 -33.10
CA LEU A 401 15.75 14.61 -33.94
C LEU A 401 15.62 14.98 -35.43
N GLY A 402 16.01 16.20 -35.83
CA GLY A 402 15.87 16.66 -37.22
C GLY A 402 14.43 16.92 -37.66
N LEU A 403 13.47 16.95 -36.73
CA LEU A 403 12.04 17.17 -36.95
C LEU A 403 11.62 18.65 -36.87
N ALA A 404 12.58 19.57 -36.80
CA ALA A 404 12.29 21.00 -36.86
C ALA A 404 11.68 21.36 -38.22
N ARG A 405 10.52 22.03 -38.22
CA ARG A 405 10.00 22.67 -39.44
C ARG A 405 11.07 23.63 -39.95
N ARG A 406 11.65 23.33 -41.11
CA ARG A 406 12.34 24.33 -41.93
C ARG A 406 11.31 25.43 -42.19
N HIS A 407 11.41 26.56 -41.50
CA HIS A 407 10.90 27.81 -42.06
C HIS A 407 11.76 28.05 -43.29
N ALA A 408 11.20 27.73 -44.46
CA ALA A 408 11.71 28.22 -45.72
C ALA A 408 11.55 29.74 -45.67
N SER A 409 12.65 30.44 -45.37
CA SER A 409 12.82 31.82 -45.79
C SER A 409 12.86 31.79 -47.32
N ALA A 410 11.76 32.18 -47.96
CA ALA A 410 11.75 32.56 -49.34
C ALA A 410 12.03 34.06 -49.41
N LEU A 411 13.31 34.40 -49.54
CA LEU A 411 13.74 35.58 -50.30
C LEU A 411 13.35 35.37 -51.77
N ARG A 412 12.62 36.35 -52.33
CA ARG A 412 12.40 36.76 -53.73
C ARG A 412 11.14 37.65 -53.67
N HIS A 413 11.10 38.93 -54.04
CA HIS A 413 11.97 39.81 -54.82
C HIS A 413 11.78 41.24 -54.33
#